data_AF-A0A2V9LFF3-F1
#
_entry.id   AF-A0A2V9LFF3-F1
#
_cell.length_a   1.000
_cell.length_b   1.000
_cell.length_c   1.000
_cell.angle_alpha   90.00
_cell.angle_beta   90.00
_cell.angle_gamma   90.00
#
_symmetry.space_group_name_H-M   'P 1'
#
loop_
_entity.id
_entity.type
_entity.pdbx_description
1 polymer ?
#
loop_
_entity_poly.entity_id
_entity_poly.type
_entity_poly.pdbx_seq_one_letter_code
_entity_poly.pdbx_strand_id
1 'polypeptide(L)'
;MLVIAMASLVSPITEEAAFRGYCQVILERQFTAPIAVLISSALFTAAHVVHGFLWPKLLVYFLVGVVFGVMAYVANSTVPAIPVHIIGT
;
A
#
# COMPACT_ATOMS: atom_id res chain seq x y z
N MET A 1 24.08 -4.26 6.85
CA MET A 1 23.08 -4.90 7.73
C MET A 1 22.13 -3.90 8.35
N LEU A 2 22.59 -2.86 9.06
CA LEU A 2 21.71 -1.84 9.64
C LEU A 2 20.83 -1.11 8.61
N VAL A 3 21.38 -0.69 7.46
CA VAL A 3 20.64 0.04 6.42
C VAL A 3 19.50 -0.78 5.81
N ILE A 4 19.74 -2.07 5.56
CA ILE A 4 18.73 -2.99 5.00
C ILE A 4 17.60 -3.19 6.02
N ALA A 5 17.94 -3.44 7.28
CA ALA A 5 16.95 -3.59 8.35
C ALA A 5 16.09 -2.33 8.50
N MET A 6 16.70 -1.14 8.49
CA MET A 6 15.97 0.12 8.53
C MET A 6 15.09 0.32 7.31
N ALA A 7 15.57 0.01 6.10
CA ALA A 7 14.76 0.12 4.89
C ALA A 7 13.53 -0.79 4.92
N SER A 8 13.70 -2.07 5.30
CA SER A 8 12.61 -3.06 5.41
C SER A 8 11.59 -2.76 6.52
N LEU A 9 11.92 -1.87 7.47
CA LEU A 9 11.00 -1.43 8.52
C LEU A 9 10.31 -0.10 8.16
N VAL A 10 11.10 0.88 7.71
CA VAL A 10 10.64 2.25 7.50
C VAL A 10 9.81 2.39 6.22
N SER A 11 10.16 1.68 5.13
CA SER A 11 9.39 1.74 3.88
C SER A 11 7.95 1.25 4.09
N PRO A 12 7.68 0.06 4.66
CA PRO A 12 6.31 -0.41 4.88
C PRO A 12 5.46 0.54 5.73
N ILE A 13 6.04 1.08 6.80
CA ILE A 13 5.34 2.02 7.68
C ILE A 13 4.97 3.30 6.91
N THR A 14 5.92 3.84 6.14
CA THR A 14 5.72 5.08 5.39
C THR A 14 4.71 4.88 4.26
N GLU A 15 4.78 3.74 3.57
CA GLU A 15 3.87 3.40 2.47
C GLU A 15 2.44 3.18 2.98
N GLU A 16 2.25 2.46 4.08
CA GLU A 16 0.91 2.29 4.65
C GLU A 16 0.32 3.62 5.12
N ALA A 17 1.11 4.48 5.76
CA ALA A 17 0.66 5.81 6.16
C ALA A 17 0.28 6.68 4.94
N ALA A 18 1.09 6.67 3.88
CA ALA A 18 0.86 7.46 2.68
C ALA A 18 -0.35 6.98 1.87
N PHE A 19 -0.41 5.68 1.55
CA PHE A 19 -1.42 5.15 0.64
C PHE A 19 -2.73 4.82 1.34
N ARG A 20 -2.71 4.22 2.54
CA ARG A 20 -3.94 3.79 3.24
C ARG A 20 -4.40 4.85 4.22
N GLY A 21 -3.47 5.49 4.92
CA GLY A 21 -3.79 6.53 5.90
C GLY A 21 -4.21 7.87 5.28
N TYR A 22 -3.50 8.32 4.25
CA TYR A 22 -3.76 9.64 3.65
C TYR A 22 -4.52 9.54 2.32
N CYS A 23 -3.95 8.86 1.33
CA CYS A 23 -4.51 8.81 -0.03
C CYS A 23 -5.90 8.17 -0.06
N GLN A 24 -6.04 6.96 0.49
CA GLN A 24 -7.32 6.24 0.50
C GLN A 24 -8.38 7.00 1.30
N VAL A 25 -8.06 7.54 2.48
CA VAL A 25 -9.02 8.33 3.29
C VAL A 25 -9.51 9.57 2.54
N ILE A 26 -8.66 10.26 1.78
CA ILE A 26 -9.10 11.39 0.95
C ILE A 26 -10.03 10.91 -0.17
N LEU A 27 -9.69 9.80 -0.82
CA LEU A 27 -10.50 9.23 -1.90
C LEU A 27 -11.86 8.73 -1.39
N GLU A 28 -11.94 8.17 -0.19
CA GLU A 28 -13.19 7.73 0.45
C GLU A 28 -14.15 8.90 0.75
N ARG A 29 -13.65 10.15 0.80
CA ARG A 29 -14.51 11.34 0.90
C ARG A 29 -15.19 11.72 -0.42
N GLN A 30 -14.67 11.22 -1.55
CA GLN A 30 -15.12 11.58 -2.89
C GLN A 30 -15.75 10.39 -3.64
N PHE A 31 -15.37 9.17 -3.26
CA PHE A 31 -15.75 7.93 -3.93
C PHE A 31 -16.23 6.87 -2.94
N THR A 32 -16.85 5.81 -3.44
CA THR A 32 -17.16 4.63 -2.63
C THR A 32 -15.87 3.92 -2.21
N ALA A 33 -15.91 3.23 -1.07
CA ALA A 33 -14.73 2.55 -0.54
C ALA A 33 -14.04 1.59 -1.52
N PRO A 34 -14.74 0.74 -2.30
CA PRO A 34 -14.09 -0.11 -3.30
C PRO A 34 -13.34 0.70 -4.37
N ILE A 35 -13.91 1.82 -4.82
CA ILE A 35 -13.27 2.69 -5.81
C ILE A 35 -12.05 3.38 -5.21
N ALA A 36 -12.15 3.89 -3.98
CA ALA A 36 -11.03 4.51 -3.27
C ALA A 36 -9.86 3.54 -3.08
N VAL A 37 -10.15 2.28 -2.70
CA VAL A 37 -9.15 1.21 -2.58
C VAL A 37 -8.48 0.93 -3.93
N LEU A 38 -9.25 0.79 -5.01
CA LEU A 38 -8.71 0.51 -6.34
C LEU A 38 -7.80 1.64 -6.85
N ILE A 39 -8.21 2.90 -6.67
CA ILE A 39 -7.41 4.06 -7.07
C ILE A 39 -6.13 4.16 -6.24
N SER A 40 -6.22 4.03 -4.91
CA SER A 40 -5.03 4.04 -4.04
C SER A 40 -4.06 2.91 -4.41
N SER A 41 -4.57 1.71 -4.71
CA SER A 41 -3.77 0.56 -5.13
C SER A 41 -3.09 0.77 -6.48
N ALA A 42 -3.77 1.44 -7.42
CA ALA A 42 -3.19 1.82 -8.70
C ALA A 42 -2.04 2.83 -8.53
N LEU A 43 -2.21 3.83 -7.66
CA LEU A 43 -1.15 4.80 -7.34
C LEU A 43 0.04 4.14 -6.65
N PHE A 44 -0.20 3.23 -5.71
CA PHE A 44 0.82 2.41 -5.08
C PHE A 44 1.63 1.62 -6.12
N THR A 45 0.94 0.97 -7.06
CA THR A 45 1.58 0.22 -8.15
C THR A 45 2.39 1.13 -9.08
N ALA A 46 1.86 2.31 -9.40
CA ALA A 46 2.56 3.29 -10.24
C ALA A 46 3.85 3.78 -9.58
N ALA A 47 3.86 3.99 -8.26
CA ALA A 47 5.07 4.36 -7.51
C ALA A 47 6.17 3.29 -7.61
N HIS A 48 5.81 2.02 -7.84
CA HIS A 48 6.75 0.90 -7.97
C HIS A 48 7.33 0.73 -9.38
N VAL A 49 6.85 1.47 -10.38
CA VAL A 49 7.41 1.43 -11.75
C VAL A 49 8.88 1.90 -11.77
N VAL A 50 9.26 2.74 -10.81
CA VAL A 50 10.65 3.22 -10.65
C VAL A 50 11.64 2.09 -10.33
N HIS A 51 11.17 0.95 -9.81
CA HIS A 51 11.96 -0.25 -9.56
C HIS A 51 12.10 -1.17 -10.79
N GLY A 52 11.58 -0.74 -11.94
CA GLY A 52 11.59 -1.48 -13.20
C GLY A 52 10.18 -1.88 -13.66
N PHE A 53 10.00 -1.93 -14.99
CA PHE A 53 8.73 -2.26 -15.60
C PHE A 53 8.64 -3.77 -15.91
N LEU A 54 8.11 -4.53 -14.96
CA LEU A 54 7.79 -5.95 -15.13
C LEU A 54 6.31 -6.17 -14.84
N TRP A 55 5.50 -6.37 -15.89
CA TRP A 55 4.04 -6.45 -15.76
C TRP A 55 3.55 -7.44 -14.68
N PRO A 56 4.08 -8.68 -14.57
CA PRO A 56 3.65 -9.60 -13.51
C PRO A 56 3.94 -9.07 -12.11
N LYS A 57 5.08 -8.37 -11.93
CA LYS A 57 5.46 -7.78 -10.65
C LYS A 57 4.55 -6.61 -10.28
N LEU A 58 4.22 -5.76 -11.26
CA LEU A 58 3.27 -4.66 -11.07
C LEU A 58 1.86 -5.18 -10.72
N LEU A 59 1.42 -6.27 -11.34
CA LEU A 59 0.16 -6.91 -10.97
C LEU A 59 0.17 -7.40 -9.51
N VAL A 60 1.28 -7.99 -9.04
CA VAL A 60 1.42 -8.39 -7.63
C VAL A 60 1.35 -7.18 -6.70
N TYR A 61 2.05 -6.08 -7.01
CA TYR A 61 1.96 -4.85 -6.22
C TYR A 61 0.53 -4.29 -6.18
N PHE A 62 -0.22 -4.35 -7.27
CA PHE A 62 -1.61 -3.93 -7.31
C PHE A 62 -2.50 -4.79 -6.42
N LEU A 63 -2.36 -6.11 -6.48
CA LEU A 63 -3.17 -7.03 -5.69
C LEU A 63 -2.87 -6.92 -4.20
N VAL A 64 -1.60 -6.83 -3.82
CA VAL A 64 -1.18 -6.51 -2.44
C VAL A 64 -1.71 -5.14 -2.02
N GLY A 65 -1.63 -4.17 -2.95
CA GLY A 65 -2.34 -2.90 -2.97
C GLY A 65 -3.74 -2.98 -2.37
N VAL A 66 -4.58 -3.76 -3.08
CA VAL A 66 -5.99 -3.98 -2.78
C VAL A 66 -6.18 -4.69 -1.45
N VAL A 67 -5.40 -5.74 -1.16
CA VAL A 67 -5.50 -6.49 0.10
C VAL A 67 -5.29 -5.58 1.30
N PHE A 68 -4.22 -4.77 1.30
CA PHE A 68 -3.95 -3.84 2.39
C PHE A 68 -4.96 -2.69 2.44
N GLY A 69 -5.44 -2.20 1.29
CA GLY A 69 -6.49 -1.18 1.25
C GLY A 69 -7.82 -1.65 1.84
N VAL A 70 -8.23 -2.89 1.52
CA VAL A 70 -9.40 -3.53 2.11
C VAL A 70 -9.19 -3.75 3.61
N MET A 71 -8.02 -4.24 4.01
CA MET A 71 -7.70 -4.43 5.43
C MET A 71 -7.80 -3.13 6.20
N ALA A 72 -7.24 -2.04 5.66
CA ALA A 72 -7.27 -0.73 6.29
C ALA A 72 -8.69 -0.16 6.37
N TYR A 73 -9.50 -0.35 5.33
CA TYR A 73 -10.90 0.07 5.32
C TYR A 73 -11.74 -0.68 6.36
N VAL A 74 -11.63 -2.01 6.40
CA VAL A 74 -12.39 -2.87 7.32
C VAL A 74 -11.96 -2.65 8.76
N ALA A 75 -10.66 -2.51 9.02
CA ALA A 75 -10.13 -2.26 10.35
C ALA A 75 -10.23 -0.79 10.78
N ASN A 76 -10.59 0.12 9.87
CA ASN A 76 -10.49 1.57 10.04
C ASN A 76 -9.13 2.01 10.62
N SER A 77 -8.05 1.34 10.17
CA SER A 77 -6.70 1.49 10.72
C SER A 77 -5.67 0.89 9.78
N THR A 78 -4.53 1.54 9.61
CA THR A 78 -3.39 1.00 8.83
C THR A 78 -2.54 0.01 9.61
N VAL A 79 -2.68 -0.03 10.95
CA VAL A 79 -1.85 -0.84 11.85
C VAL A 79 -1.85 -2.33 11.51
N PRO A 80 -2.99 -2.97 11.16
CA PRO A 80 -2.99 -4.40 10.84
C PRO A 80 -2.20 -4.77 9.59
N ALA A 81 -2.09 -3.85 8.62
CA ALA A 81 -1.38 -4.10 7.37
C ALA A 81 0.15 -3.97 7.53
N ILE A 82 0.62 -3.15 8.47
CA ILE A 82 2.05 -2.86 8.66
C ILE A 82 2.88 -4.13 8.93
N PRO A 83 2.54 -5.02 9.89
CA PRO A 83 3.32 -6.24 10.12
C PRO A 83 3.34 -7.16 8.90
N VAL A 84 2.22 -7.27 8.20
CA VAL A 84 2.09 -8.11 6.99
C VAL A 84 2.95 -7.55 5.87
N HIS A 85 2.98 -6.23 5.73
CA HIS A 85 3.81 -5.54 4.75
C HIS A 85 5.30 -5.71 5.06
N ILE A 86 5.73 -5.56 6.33
CA ILE A 86 7.13 -5.77 6.75
C ILE A 86 7.64 -7.18 6.40
N ILE A 87 6.82 -8.21 6.58
CA ILE A 87 7.18 -9.60 6.24
C ILE A 87 7.31 -9.78 4.71
N GLY A 88 6.56 -8.99 3.93
CA GLY A 88 6.54 -9.05 2.47
C GLY A 88 7.53 -8.14 1.75
N THR A 89 8.22 -7.23 2.45
CA THR A 89 9.27 -6.33 1.91
C THR A 89 10.60 -7.02 1.66
#